data_AF-A0A2M7BYD1-F1
#
_entry.id   AF-A0A2M7BYD1-F1
#
_cell.length_a   1.000
_cell.length_b   1.000
_cell.length_c   1.000
_cell.angle_alpha   90.00
_cell.angle_beta   90.00
_cell.angle_gamma   90.00
#
_symmetry.space_group_name_H-M   'P 1'
#
loop_
_entity.id
_entity.type
_entity.pdbx_description
1 polymer ?
#
loop_
_entity_poly.entity_id
_entity_poly.type
_entity_poly.pdbx_seq_one_letter_code
_entity_poly.pdbx_strand_id
1 'polypeptide(L)'
;MKALVGSNPTPSASIMTFSFFRKTKKEPKNFREVLDCLKKLEKNISAITKDLDNLKSDFEFSIKKVGIIRYNPFSGIGGNQSFSIALLNGKNSGFVITGLYTREGSRVYAKSIKEGKSQFLLSEEEKEAIKRAQTQKIFNERAKKINNQAASGGGLRPC
;
A
#
# COMPACT_ATOMS: atom_id res chain seq x y z
N MET A 1 3.10 64.66 -12.00
CA MET A 1 3.36 64.07 -10.67
C MET A 1 2.77 62.67 -10.63
N LYS A 2 3.65 61.67 -10.40
CA LYS A 2 3.46 60.31 -9.84
C LYS A 2 2.15 59.51 -10.03
N ALA A 3 2.35 58.30 -10.58
CA ALA A 3 1.80 56.97 -10.23
C ALA A 3 0.27 56.83 -10.20
N LEU A 4 -0.32 55.86 -10.91
CA LEU A 4 -0.28 54.43 -10.57
C LEU A 4 -0.39 53.57 -11.85
N VAL A 5 0.69 52.87 -12.20
CA VAL A 5 0.64 51.70 -13.09
C VAL A 5 0.37 50.49 -12.21
N GLY A 6 -0.75 49.81 -12.44
CA GLY A 6 -1.17 48.67 -11.65
C GLY A 6 -2.20 47.83 -12.39
N SER A 7 -1.76 47.09 -13.41
CA SER A 7 -2.50 45.95 -13.94
C SER A 7 -1.51 44.80 -14.17
N ASN A 8 -1.42 43.92 -13.18
CA ASN A 8 -0.75 42.63 -13.30
C ASN A 8 -1.60 41.73 -14.23
N PRO A 9 -1.11 41.27 -15.39
CA PRO A 9 -1.71 40.13 -16.04
C PRO A 9 -1.24 38.86 -15.32
N THR A 10 -2.14 38.25 -14.56
CA THR A 10 -1.98 36.86 -14.10
C THR A 10 -2.71 35.92 -15.07
N PRO A 11 -2.42 34.63 -15.00
CA PRO A 11 -1.49 33.92 -15.85
C PRO A 11 -2.18 33.33 -17.08
N SER A 12 -1.53 33.44 -18.25
CA SER A 12 -1.80 32.54 -19.38
C SER A 12 -1.35 31.14 -18.98
N ALA A 13 -2.20 30.45 -18.21
CA ALA A 13 -2.14 29.01 -18.06
C ALA A 13 -2.52 28.45 -19.43
N SER A 14 -1.51 28.31 -20.30
CA SER A 14 -1.52 27.29 -21.34
C SER A 14 -1.73 25.96 -20.62
N ILE A 15 -3.01 25.59 -20.49
CA ILE A 15 -3.43 24.22 -20.29
C ILE A 15 -2.83 23.52 -21.50
N MET A 16 -1.68 22.92 -21.27
CA MET A 16 -1.03 21.98 -22.16
C MET A 16 -2.03 20.85 -22.29
N THR A 17 -2.95 21.00 -23.24
CA THR A 17 -3.93 20.00 -23.63
C THR A 17 -3.12 18.79 -23.99
N PHE A 18 -3.05 17.87 -23.03
CA PHE A 18 -2.38 16.59 -23.17
C PHE A 18 -3.16 15.85 -24.26
N SER A 19 -2.74 16.03 -25.50
CA SER A 19 -3.32 15.41 -26.68
C SER A 19 -2.94 13.94 -26.63
N PHE A 20 -3.72 13.20 -25.85
CA PHE A 20 -3.63 11.76 -25.75
C PHE A 20 -3.90 11.19 -27.15
N PHE A 21 -2.81 10.76 -27.79
CA PHE A 21 -2.74 10.26 -29.15
C PHE A 21 -3.65 9.03 -29.29
N ARG A 22 -4.91 9.27 -29.70
CA ARG A 22 -5.86 8.22 -30.09
C ARG A 22 -5.37 7.57 -31.38
N LYS A 23 -4.55 6.52 -31.24
CA LYS A 23 -4.17 5.64 -32.33
C LYS A 23 -5.43 4.90 -32.79
N THR A 24 -6.07 5.39 -33.85
CA THR A 24 -7.17 4.69 -34.52
C THR A 24 -6.63 3.37 -35.08
N LYS A 25 -6.95 2.25 -34.44
CA LYS A 25 -6.70 0.93 -35.01
C LYS A 25 -7.60 0.82 -36.26
N LYS A 26 -6.99 0.88 -37.44
CA LYS A 26 -7.66 0.52 -38.70
C LYS A 26 -8.26 -0.88 -38.56
N GLU A 27 -9.53 -1.02 -38.93
CA GLU A 27 -10.17 -2.33 -39.06
C GLU A 27 -9.39 -3.18 -40.07
N PRO A 28 -9.10 -4.45 -39.77
CA PRO A 28 -8.32 -5.31 -40.64
C PRO A 28 -9.09 -5.55 -41.93
N LYS A 29 -8.48 -5.22 -43.07
CA LYS A 29 -9.16 -5.29 -44.38
C LYS A 29 -9.02 -6.65 -45.04
N ASN A 30 -8.12 -7.51 -44.55
CA ASN A 30 -7.74 -8.78 -45.18
C ASN A 30 -7.58 -9.92 -44.16
N PHE A 31 -7.89 -11.15 -44.57
CA PHE A 31 -7.76 -12.35 -43.73
C PHE A 31 -6.32 -12.57 -43.21
N ARG A 32 -5.31 -12.19 -43.99
CA ARG A 32 -3.89 -12.20 -43.58
C ARG A 32 -3.61 -11.26 -42.41
N GLU A 33 -4.19 -10.06 -42.42
CA GLU A 33 -4.03 -9.08 -41.33
C GLU A 33 -4.68 -9.57 -40.04
N VAL A 34 -5.80 -10.29 -40.15
CA VAL A 34 -6.47 -10.94 -39.00
C VAL A 34 -5.58 -12.03 -38.41
N LEU A 35 -4.99 -12.90 -39.23
CA LEU A 35 -4.07 -13.95 -38.76
C LEU A 35 -2.82 -13.36 -38.08
N ASP A 36 -2.25 -12.28 -38.63
CA ASP A 36 -1.10 -11.60 -38.00
C ASP A 36 -1.50 -10.89 -36.70
N CYS A 37 -2.71 -10.34 -36.63
CA CYS A 37 -3.27 -9.76 -35.41
C CYS A 37 -3.46 -10.83 -34.32
N LEU A 38 -3.99 -12.00 -34.67
CA LEU A 38 -4.18 -13.12 -33.75
C LEU A 38 -2.83 -13.61 -33.20
N LYS A 39 -1.81 -13.78 -34.04
CA LYS A 39 -0.45 -14.14 -33.59
C LYS A 39 0.15 -13.10 -32.66
N LYS A 40 -0.06 -11.81 -32.93
CA LYS A 40 0.40 -10.73 -32.04
C LYS A 40 -0.36 -10.75 -30.72
N LEU A 41 -1.65 -11.02 -30.74
CA LEU A 41 -2.48 -11.11 -29.55
C LEU A 41 -2.05 -12.29 -28.67
N GLU A 42 -1.82 -13.46 -29.26
CA GLU A 42 -1.30 -14.65 -28.57
C GLU A 42 0.06 -14.36 -27.91
N LYS A 43 0.98 -13.72 -28.64
CA LYS A 43 2.27 -13.29 -28.08
C LYS A 43 2.09 -12.32 -26.91
N ASN A 44 1.22 -11.33 -27.04
CA ASN A 44 0.97 -10.36 -25.98
C ASN A 44 0.37 -11.02 -24.73
N ILE A 45 -0.58 -11.95 -24.91
CA ILE A 45 -1.15 -12.73 -23.80
C ILE A 45 -0.03 -13.52 -23.12
N SER A 46 0.81 -14.21 -23.89
CA SER A 46 1.92 -15.00 -23.33
C SER A 46 2.95 -14.16 -22.56
N ALA A 47 3.19 -12.91 -23.00
CA ALA A 47 4.06 -11.98 -22.30
C ALA A 47 3.41 -11.50 -21.00
N ILE A 48 2.15 -11.07 -21.06
CA ILE A 48 1.38 -10.63 -19.88
C ILE A 48 1.30 -11.74 -18.83
N THR A 49 1.07 -13.00 -19.24
CA THR A 49 1.04 -14.12 -18.29
C THR A 49 2.37 -14.31 -17.57
N LYS A 50 3.50 -14.15 -18.28
CA LYS A 50 4.83 -14.24 -17.66
C LYS A 50 5.07 -13.09 -16.70
N ASP A 51 4.70 -11.87 -17.08
CA ASP A 51 4.84 -10.71 -16.21
C ASP A 51 3.99 -10.86 -14.94
N LEU A 52 2.77 -11.40 -15.06
CA LEU A 52 1.93 -11.70 -13.91
C LEU A 52 2.54 -12.74 -12.98
N ASP A 53 3.19 -13.78 -13.51
CA ASP A 53 3.82 -14.81 -12.67
C ASP A 53 5.07 -14.28 -11.97
N ASN A 54 5.89 -13.48 -12.65
CA ASN A 54 7.00 -12.75 -12.03
C ASN A 54 6.50 -11.87 -10.88
N LEU A 55 5.47 -11.06 -11.14
CA LEU A 55 4.86 -10.19 -10.14
C LEU A 55 4.36 -11.01 -8.94
N LYS A 56 3.62 -12.11 -9.15
CA LYS A 56 3.16 -12.98 -8.06
C LYS A 56 4.31 -13.49 -7.20
N SER A 57 5.44 -13.86 -7.82
CA SER A 57 6.63 -14.33 -7.11
C SER A 57 7.25 -13.24 -6.23
N ASP A 58 7.37 -12.01 -6.74
CA ASP A 58 7.86 -10.85 -5.97
C ASP A 58 6.92 -10.51 -4.80
N PHE A 59 5.61 -10.64 -5.03
CA PHE A 59 4.59 -10.43 -4.00
C PHE A 59 4.62 -11.50 -2.90
N GLU A 60 5.29 -12.63 -3.07
CA GLU A 60 5.31 -13.71 -2.08
C GLU A 60 6.08 -13.30 -0.81
N PHE A 61 7.21 -12.60 -0.98
CA PHE A 61 8.08 -12.16 0.11
C PHE A 61 7.73 -10.78 0.67
N SER A 62 6.84 -10.06 0.00
CA SER A 62 6.37 -8.74 0.42
C SER A 62 5.67 -8.79 1.79
N ILE A 63 5.93 -7.79 2.64
CA ILE A 63 5.23 -7.61 3.92
C ILE A 63 3.78 -7.22 3.63
N LYS A 64 2.83 -8.02 4.12
CA LYS A 64 1.39 -7.84 3.89
C LYS A 64 0.60 -7.61 5.19
N LYS A 65 1.22 -7.91 6.33
CA LYS A 65 0.57 -7.98 7.64
C LYS A 65 1.43 -7.20 8.61
N VAL A 66 0.85 -6.19 9.25
CA VAL A 66 1.55 -5.30 10.19
C VAL A 66 0.76 -5.21 11.48
N GLY A 67 1.42 -5.44 12.62
CA GLY A 67 0.84 -5.33 13.95
C GLY A 67 1.70 -4.43 14.82
N ILE A 68 1.08 -3.46 15.50
CA ILE A 68 1.79 -2.49 16.34
C ILE A 68 1.15 -2.47 17.73
N ILE A 69 2.00 -2.49 18.75
CA ILE A 69 1.62 -2.37 20.15
C ILE A 69 2.54 -1.39 20.83
N ARG A 70 1.97 -0.56 21.70
CA ARG A 70 2.69 0.34 22.59
C ARG A 70 2.40 -0.06 24.03
N TYR A 71 3.43 -0.10 24.85
CA TYR A 71 3.33 -0.57 26.23
C TYR A 71 4.40 0.09 27.10
N ASN A 72 4.31 -0.15 28.40
CA ASN A 72 5.30 0.27 29.38
C ASN A 72 5.88 -0.97 30.09
N PRO A 73 7.15 -1.35 29.80
CA PRO A 73 7.78 -2.51 30.41
C PRO A 73 8.20 -2.27 31.88
N PHE A 74 8.23 -1.03 32.36
CA PHE A 74 8.70 -0.69 33.70
C PHE A 74 7.68 0.14 34.47
N SER A 75 7.13 -0.42 35.54
CA SER A 75 6.27 0.32 36.48
C SER A 75 7.08 1.42 37.15
N GLY A 76 6.74 2.69 36.88
CA GLY A 76 7.36 3.87 37.52
C GLY A 76 8.03 4.85 36.58
N ILE A 77 8.24 4.49 35.30
CA ILE A 77 8.65 5.44 34.25
C ILE A 77 7.39 5.81 33.48
N GLY A 78 7.08 7.10 33.38
CA GLY A 78 5.83 7.57 32.79
C GLY A 78 5.74 7.31 31.28
N GLY A 79 4.64 6.68 30.85
CA GLY A 79 4.18 6.61 29.45
C GLY A 79 4.43 5.29 28.70
N ASN A 80 3.65 5.06 27.64
CA ASN A 80 3.78 3.91 26.73
C ASN A 80 4.75 4.24 25.59
N GLN A 81 6.03 4.43 25.95
CA GLN A 81 7.09 4.78 25.00
C GLN A 81 7.73 3.56 24.35
N SER A 82 7.64 2.38 24.97
CA SER A 82 8.11 1.14 24.37
C SER A 82 7.10 0.60 23.36
N PHE A 83 7.59 -0.14 22.37
CA PHE A 83 6.77 -0.66 21.29
C PHE A 83 7.24 -2.02 20.79
N SER A 84 6.30 -2.79 20.23
CA SER A 84 6.59 -4.00 19.46
C SER A 84 5.83 -3.92 18.14
N ILE A 85 6.54 -4.13 17.03
CA ILE A 85 6.04 -4.08 15.66
C ILE A 85 6.30 -5.43 15.00
N ALA A 86 5.25 -6.12 14.59
CA ALA A 86 5.34 -7.35 13.82
C ALA A 86 5.10 -7.06 12.33
N LEU A 87 6.04 -7.46 11.48
CA LEU A 87 6.01 -7.31 10.04
C LEU A 87 6.07 -8.69 9.41
N LEU A 88 4.95 -9.16 8.85
CA LEU A 88 4.81 -10.51 8.32
C LEU A 88 4.33 -10.50 6.87
N ASN A 89 4.77 -11.49 6.10
CA ASN A 89 4.31 -11.77 4.75
C ASN A 89 3.01 -12.59 4.75
N GLY A 90 2.57 -13.02 3.56
CA GLY A 90 1.36 -13.84 3.39
C GLY A 90 1.39 -15.15 4.19
N LYS A 91 2.58 -15.76 4.33
CA LYS A 91 2.86 -17.02 5.05
C LYS A 91 3.20 -16.81 6.54
N ASN A 92 2.88 -15.65 7.11
CA ASN A 92 3.19 -15.31 8.52
C ASN A 92 4.69 -15.37 8.86
N SER A 93 5.57 -15.20 7.87
CA SER A 93 7.02 -15.14 8.07
C SER A 93 7.52 -13.71 7.89
N GLY A 94 8.55 -13.33 8.62
CA GLY A 94 9.07 -11.97 8.63
C GLY A 94 9.87 -11.72 9.90
N PHE A 95 9.60 -10.61 10.58
CA PHE A 95 10.32 -10.25 11.80
C PHE A 95 9.48 -9.37 12.73
N VAL A 96 9.88 -9.33 13.99
CA VAL A 96 9.35 -8.43 15.01
C VAL A 96 10.46 -7.50 15.45
N ILE A 97 10.16 -6.21 15.51
CA ILE A 97 11.03 -5.19 16.09
C ILE A 97 10.44 -4.75 17.42
N THR A 98 11.26 -4.75 18.46
CA THR A 98 10.86 -4.29 19.79
C THR A 98 11.79 -3.17 20.24
N GLY A 99 11.22 -2.00 20.49
CA GLY A 99 11.91 -0.86 21.10
C GLY A 99 11.55 -0.77 22.58
N LEU A 100 12.54 -0.95 23.45
CA LEU A 100 12.40 -0.78 24.90
C LEU A 100 12.98 0.58 25.30
N TYR A 101 12.14 1.41 25.91
CA TYR A 101 12.53 2.70 26.45
C TYR A 101 12.84 2.57 27.95
N THR A 102 14.02 3.02 28.36
CA THR A 102 14.52 3.01 29.74
C THR A 102 15.00 4.41 30.12
N ARG A 103 15.26 4.66 31.42
CA ARG A 103 15.86 5.93 31.89
C ARG A 103 17.25 6.19 31.29
N GLU A 104 17.99 5.13 30.98
CA GLU A 104 19.35 5.17 30.46
C GLU A 104 19.38 5.33 28.93
N GLY A 105 18.24 5.16 28.25
CA GLY A 105 18.13 5.26 26.79
C GLY A 105 17.15 4.25 26.19
N SER A 106 17.13 4.18 24.86
CA SER A 106 16.30 3.25 24.10
C SER A 106 17.14 2.12 23.51
N ARG A 107 16.66 0.88 23.61
CA ARG A 107 17.27 -0.30 22.97
C ARG A 107 16.29 -0.92 21.99
N VAL A 108 16.78 -1.32 20.83
CA VAL A 108 15.98 -1.92 19.77
C VAL A 108 16.47 -3.34 19.51
N TYR A 109 15.54 -4.29 19.54
CA TYR A 109 15.78 -5.70 19.25
C TYR A 109 14.97 -6.11 18.02
N ALA A 110 15.51 -7.07 17.27
CA ALA A 110 14.81 -7.67 16.15
C ALA A 110 14.88 -9.20 16.27
N LYS A 111 13.73 -9.86 16.09
CA LYS A 111 13.62 -11.32 16.09
C LYS A 111 12.96 -11.78 14.79
N SER A 112 13.54 -12.78 14.14
CA SER A 112 12.97 -13.40 12.95
C SER A 112 11.78 -14.30 13.31
N ILE A 113 10.70 -14.22 12.52
CA ILE A 113 9.52 -15.07 12.63
C ILE A 113 9.43 -15.94 11.39
N LYS A 114 9.26 -17.25 11.58
CA LYS A 114 8.99 -18.22 10.52
C LYS A 114 7.63 -18.87 10.79
N GLU A 115 6.70 -18.70 9.86
CA GLU A 115 5.35 -19.29 9.94
C GLU A 115 4.60 -18.97 11.25
N GLY A 116 4.78 -17.75 11.77
CA GLY A 116 4.17 -17.30 13.03
C GLY A 116 4.87 -17.77 14.30
N LYS A 117 6.00 -18.48 14.19
CA LYS A 117 6.81 -18.94 15.33
C LYS A 117 8.21 -18.33 15.28
N SER A 118 8.82 -18.13 16.43
CA SER A 118 10.20 -17.67 16.59
C SER A 118 11.06 -18.81 17.12
N GLN A 119 12.33 -18.85 16.74
CA GLN A 119 13.31 -19.72 17.39
C GLN A 119 13.67 -19.23 18.80
N PHE A 120 13.58 -17.91 19.02
CA PHE A 120 13.83 -17.27 20.30
C PHE A 120 12.54 -17.09 21.11
N LEU A 121 12.68 -17.05 22.44
CA LEU A 121 11.56 -16.75 23.32
C LEU A 121 10.97 -15.37 22.99
N LEU A 122 9.65 -15.33 22.85
CA LEU A 122 8.91 -14.10 22.59
C LEU A 122 8.30 -13.56 23.88
N SER A 123 8.34 -12.24 24.07
CA SER A 123 7.59 -11.56 25.13
C SER A 123 6.09 -11.60 24.82
N GLU A 124 5.25 -11.34 25.83
CA GLU A 124 3.79 -11.30 25.63
C GLU A 124 3.38 -10.20 24.66
N GLU A 125 4.06 -9.06 24.68
CA GLU A 125 3.82 -7.94 23.77
C GLU A 125 4.25 -8.25 22.34
N GLU A 126 5.36 -8.98 22.15
CA GLU A 126 5.78 -9.48 20.83
C GLU A 126 4.75 -10.47 20.27
N LYS A 127 4.28 -11.42 21.09
CA LYS A 127 3.24 -12.39 20.70
C LYS A 127 1.94 -11.67 20.34
N GLU A 128 1.55 -10.67 21.12
CA GLU A 128 0.35 -9.90 20.84
C GLU A 128 0.50 -9.10 19.54
N ALA A 129 1.68 -8.52 19.26
CA ALA A 129 1.94 -7.80 18.02
C ALA A 129 1.81 -8.73 16.79
N ILE A 130 2.34 -9.96 16.89
CA ILE A 130 2.18 -11.01 15.87
C ILE A 130 0.70 -11.36 15.69
N LYS A 131 -0.05 -11.58 16.77
CA LYS A 131 -1.49 -11.86 16.72
C LYS A 131 -2.27 -10.73 16.05
N ARG A 132 -1.93 -9.47 16.35
CA ARG A 132 -2.55 -8.30 15.69
C ARG A 132 -2.21 -8.26 14.20
N ALA A 133 -0.97 -8.54 13.81
CA ALA A 133 -0.57 -8.63 12.40
C ALA A 133 -1.34 -9.74 11.66
N GLN A 134 -1.54 -10.90 12.28
CA GLN A 134 -2.30 -12.01 11.70
C GLN A 134 -3.80 -11.69 11.58
N THR A 135 -4.34 -10.95 12.53
CA THR A 135 -5.77 -10.58 12.60
C THR A 135 -6.12 -9.32 11.79
N GLN A 136 -5.13 -8.63 11.20
CA GLN A 136 -5.29 -7.40 10.40
C GLN A 136 -6.02 -7.61 9.06
N LYS A 137 -7.22 -8.18 9.10
CA LYS A 137 -8.27 -7.99 8.09
C LYS A 137 -9.00 -6.64 8.27
N ILE A 138 -8.85 -6.01 9.43
CA ILE A 138 -9.70 -4.90 9.89
C ILE A 138 -9.43 -3.57 9.16
N PHE A 139 -8.19 -3.26 8.76
CA PHE A 139 -7.90 -1.99 8.08
C PHE A 139 -8.55 -1.91 6.69
N ASN A 140 -8.55 -3.02 5.95
CA ASN A 140 -9.17 -3.10 4.62
C ASN A 140 -10.71 -3.11 4.68
N GLU A 141 -11.31 -3.69 5.72
CA GLU A 141 -12.77 -3.73 5.87
C GLU A 141 -13.36 -2.38 6.33
N ARG A 142 -12.64 -1.63 7.18
CA ARG A 142 -13.05 -0.28 7.60
C ARG A 142 -12.96 0.72 6.45
N ALA A 143 -11.92 0.65 5.62
CA ALA A 143 -11.80 1.48 4.41
C ALA A 143 -12.92 1.20 3.39
N LYS A 144 -13.36 -0.06 3.24
CA LYS A 144 -14.50 -0.41 2.37
C LYS A 144 -15.84 0.15 2.84
N LYS A 145 -16.09 0.21 4.15
CA LYS A 145 -17.35 0.77 4.69
C LYS A 145 -17.47 2.28 4.48
N ILE A 146 -16.36 3.02 4.59
CA ILE A 146 -16.34 4.47 4.40
C ILE A 146 -16.63 4.85 2.93
N ASN A 147 -16.07 4.10 1.97
CA ASN A 147 -16.32 4.35 0.54
C ASN A 147 -17.74 3.98 0.08
N ASN A 148 -18.38 2.98 0.69
CA ASN A 148 -19.73 2.58 0.32
C ASN A 148 -20.83 3.52 0.86
N GLN A 149 -20.57 4.27 1.94
CA GLN A 149 -21.53 5.26 2.47
C GLN A 149 -21.52 6.59 1.71
N ALA A 150 -20.41 6.93 1.04
CA ALA A 150 -20.32 8.14 0.21
C ALA A 150 -21.10 8.03 -1.13
N ALA A 151 -21.43 6.81 -1.58
CA ALA A 151 -22.14 6.57 -2.84
C ALA A 151 -23.68 6.65 -2.72
N SER A 152 -24.24 6.66 -1.51
CA SER A 152 -25.70 6.68 -1.27
C SER A 152 -26.25 8.04 -0.82
N GLY A 153 -25.40 9.07 -0.72
CA GLY A 153 -25.76 10.39 -0.18
C GLY A 153 -25.91 11.53 -1.21
N GLY A 154 -25.98 11.22 -2.51
CA GLY A 154 -26.06 12.21 -3.59
C GLY A 154 -27.47 12.42 -4.12
N GLY A 155 -28.45 12.71 -3.26
CA GLY A 155 -29.76 13.18 -3.69
C GLY A 155 -29.68 14.65 -4.09
N LEU A 156 -29.68 14.94 -5.40
CA LEU A 156 -29.91 16.30 -5.91
C LEU A 156 -31.19 16.85 -5.28
N ARG A 157 -31.10 17.98 -4.57
CA ARG A 157 -32.28 18.79 -4.28
C ARG A 157 -32.69 19.49 -5.59
N PRO A 158 -33.92 19.31 -6.09
CA PRO A 158 -34.44 20.22 -7.09
C PRO A 158 -34.65 21.58 -6.42
N CYS A 159 -34.33 22.65 -7.16
CA CYS A 159 -34.67 24.02 -6.79
C CYS A 159 -36.18 24.20 -6.68
#